data_AF-A0A928SCJ3-F1
#
_entry.id   AF-A0A928SCJ3-F1
#
_cell.length_a   1.000
_cell.length_b   1.000
_cell.length_c   1.000
_cell.angle_alpha   90.00
_cell.angle_beta   90.00
_cell.angle_gamma   90.00
#
_symmetry.space_group_name_H-M   'P 1'
#
loop_
_entity.id
_entity.type
_entity.pdbx_description
1 polymer ?
#
loop_
_entity_poly.entity_id
_entity_poly.type
_entity_poly.pdbx_seq_one_letter_code
_entity_poly.pdbx_strand_id
1 'polypeptide(L)'
;MTTLRQALTLTPWRLLLFIGRQRGLSLSSKISKADLVERLSAHLPDPSDLETCLTSLPLEERQALVGLLTAGGSVPLRYLQPFYGSLRPFRQLPAHYPARTIPAATAAGIPPLSPLERLRALGLIFHHRPTQEIFIPTDLIPPLRNILAKAGEEEARARGRGDAKKRRGKMTNSPLPPCSLAPLRI
;
A
#
# COMPACT_ATOMS: atom_id res chain seq x y z
N MET A 1 15.82 6.85 -13.66
CA MET A 1 14.99 6.96 -12.45
C MET A 1 14.05 8.14 -12.61
N THR A 2 12.75 7.94 -12.40
CA THR A 2 11.71 8.93 -12.78
C THR A 2 11.22 9.69 -11.55
N THR A 3 11.25 11.01 -11.60
CA THR A 3 10.73 11.86 -10.51
C THR A 3 9.21 11.88 -10.51
N LEU A 4 8.60 12.30 -9.39
CA LEU A 4 7.15 12.39 -9.27
C LEU A 4 6.57 13.35 -10.31
N ARG A 5 7.19 14.51 -10.48
CA ARG A 5 6.76 15.51 -11.46
C ARG A 5 6.80 14.94 -12.88
N GLN A 6 7.88 14.25 -13.27
CA GLN A 6 7.99 13.60 -14.58
C GLN A 6 6.91 12.54 -14.78
N ALA A 7 6.69 11.68 -13.77
CA ALA A 7 5.67 10.64 -13.82
C ALA A 7 4.26 11.24 -14.00
N LEU A 8 3.94 12.32 -13.27
CA LEU A 8 2.67 13.04 -13.39
C LEU A 8 2.53 13.72 -14.77
N THR A 9 3.58 14.33 -15.31
CA THR A 9 3.54 14.94 -16.65
C THR A 9 3.22 13.92 -17.74
N LEU A 10 3.81 12.72 -17.66
CA LEU A 10 3.55 11.63 -18.61
C LEU A 10 2.21 10.92 -18.38
N THR A 11 1.58 11.15 -17.22
CA THR A 11 0.31 10.52 -16.89
C THR A 11 -0.84 11.09 -17.74
N PRO A 12 -1.76 10.23 -18.26
CA PRO A 12 -2.94 10.68 -18.97
C PRO A 12 -3.82 11.59 -18.10
N TRP A 13 -4.38 12.64 -18.70
CA TRP A 13 -5.17 13.66 -18.01
C TRP A 13 -6.26 13.10 -17.10
N ARG A 14 -7.02 12.12 -17.60
CA ARG A 14 -8.10 11.49 -16.83
C ARG A 14 -7.63 10.79 -15.56
N LEU A 15 -6.43 10.17 -15.58
CA LEU A 15 -5.85 9.54 -14.40
C LEU A 15 -5.35 10.59 -13.40
N LEU A 16 -4.81 11.72 -13.87
CA LEU A 16 -4.45 12.83 -12.97
C LEU A 16 -5.66 13.39 -12.22
N LEU A 17 -6.77 13.63 -12.93
CA LEU A 17 -8.03 14.07 -12.30
C LEU A 17 -8.51 13.07 -11.25
N PHE A 18 -8.38 11.77 -11.54
CA PHE A 18 -8.78 10.73 -10.62
C PHE A 18 -7.88 10.66 -9.38
N ILE A 19 -6.56 10.72 -9.54
CA ILE A 19 -5.62 10.81 -8.43
C ILE A 19 -5.93 12.04 -7.58
N GLY A 20 -6.16 13.21 -8.21
CA GLY A 20 -6.52 14.43 -7.51
C GLY A 20 -7.78 14.28 -6.66
N ARG A 21 -8.85 13.69 -7.21
CA ARG A 21 -10.08 13.42 -6.45
C ARG A 21 -9.86 12.42 -5.31
N GLN A 22 -9.07 11.37 -5.53
CA GLN A 22 -8.77 10.38 -4.48
C GLN A 22 -7.94 10.99 -3.35
N ARG A 23 -7.10 11.98 -3.66
CA ARG A 23 -6.34 12.76 -2.69
C ARG A 23 -7.13 13.92 -2.07
N GLY A 24 -8.42 14.07 -2.40
CA GLY A 24 -9.27 15.10 -1.81
C GLY A 24 -9.01 16.52 -2.34
N LEU A 25 -8.29 16.66 -3.46
CA LEU A 25 -8.06 17.96 -4.07
C LEU A 25 -9.35 18.53 -4.65
N SER A 26 -9.65 19.79 -4.34
CA SER A 26 -10.72 20.54 -4.99
C SER A 26 -10.29 20.93 -6.41
N LEU A 27 -10.87 20.25 -7.40
CA LEU A 27 -10.58 20.48 -8.81
C LEU A 27 -11.60 21.46 -9.39
N SER A 28 -11.16 22.67 -9.75
CA SER A 28 -11.99 23.60 -10.51
C SER A 28 -12.17 23.11 -11.95
N SER A 29 -13.32 23.41 -12.58
CA SER A 29 -13.60 23.05 -13.98
C SER A 29 -12.59 23.61 -15.00
N LYS A 30 -11.86 24.68 -14.65
CA LYS A 30 -10.87 25.37 -15.51
C LYS A 30 -9.41 25.00 -15.22
N ILE A 31 -9.14 24.00 -14.38
CA ILE A 31 -7.77 23.66 -14.00
C ILE A 31 -6.97 23.15 -15.20
N SER A 32 -5.78 23.72 -15.43
CA SER A 32 -4.89 23.24 -16.49
C SER A 32 -4.16 21.97 -16.07
N LYS A 33 -3.60 21.22 -17.04
CA LYS A 33 -2.79 20.05 -16.73
C LYS A 33 -1.54 20.39 -15.94
N ALA A 34 -0.89 21.52 -16.26
CA ALA A 34 0.30 21.97 -15.56
C ALA A 34 -0.01 22.27 -14.08
N ASP A 35 -1.09 23.01 -13.81
CA ASP A 35 -1.49 23.36 -12.44
C ASP A 35 -1.84 22.12 -11.62
N LEU A 36 -2.52 21.15 -12.22
CA LEU A 36 -2.85 19.90 -11.51
C LEU A 36 -1.59 19.08 -11.21
N VAL A 37 -0.64 19.01 -12.14
CA VAL A 37 0.65 18.34 -11.91
C VAL A 37 1.40 19.01 -10.77
N GLU A 38 1.42 20.35 -10.74
CA GLU A 38 2.07 21.11 -9.68
C GLU A 38 1.42 20.85 -8.32
N ARG A 39 0.09 20.96 -8.22
CA ARG A 39 -0.66 20.67 -6.99
C ARG A 39 -0.44 19.23 -6.51
N LEU A 40 -0.51 18.25 -7.40
CA LEU A 40 -0.26 16.85 -7.05
C LEU A 40 1.19 16.62 -6.62
N SER A 41 2.16 17.27 -7.27
CA SER A 41 3.57 17.12 -6.90
C SER A 41 3.89 17.69 -5.53
N ALA A 42 3.15 18.72 -5.08
CA ALA A 42 3.28 19.28 -3.74
C ALA A 42 2.52 18.44 -2.69
N HIS A 43 1.36 17.89 -3.03
CA HIS A 43 0.46 17.23 -2.07
C HIS A 43 0.74 15.73 -1.89
N LEU A 44 1.18 15.01 -2.93
CA LEU A 44 1.47 13.58 -2.82
C LEU A 44 2.63 13.21 -1.87
N PRO A 45 3.71 14.00 -1.75
CA PRO A 45 4.78 13.72 -0.78
C PRO A 45 4.46 14.22 0.64
N ASP A 46 3.31 14.85 0.89
CA ASP A 46 2.94 15.31 2.23
C ASP A 46 2.90 14.13 3.23
N PRO A 47 3.70 14.17 4.32
CA PRO A 47 3.84 13.04 5.22
C PRO A 47 2.52 12.70 5.93
N SER A 48 1.73 13.69 6.33
CA SER A 48 0.48 13.46 7.07
C SER A 48 -0.58 12.78 6.19
N ASP A 49 -0.72 13.22 4.95
CA ASP A 49 -1.60 12.57 3.98
C ASP A 49 -1.09 11.19 3.55
N LEU A 50 0.22 11.02 3.43
CA LEU A 50 0.82 9.70 3.15
C LEU A 50 0.59 8.73 4.30
N GLU A 51 0.79 9.14 5.55
CA GLU A 51 0.53 8.31 6.74
C GLU A 51 -0.94 7.88 6.81
N THR A 52 -1.86 8.82 6.63
CA THR A 52 -3.31 8.53 6.58
C THR A 52 -3.65 7.57 5.45
N CYS A 53 -3.07 7.79 4.26
CA CYS A 53 -3.26 6.95 3.10
C CYS A 53 -2.73 5.53 3.34
N LEU A 54 -1.51 5.38 3.87
CA LEU A 54 -0.87 4.09 4.10
C LEU A 54 -1.53 3.30 5.23
N THR A 55 -2.04 3.97 6.26
CA THR A 55 -2.76 3.34 7.38
C THR A 55 -4.10 2.75 6.93
N SER A 56 -4.76 3.39 5.97
CA SER A 56 -6.03 2.92 5.39
C SER A 56 -5.87 1.91 4.27
N LEU A 57 -4.63 1.59 3.84
CA LEU A 57 -4.40 0.58 2.82
C LEU A 57 -4.74 -0.83 3.34
N PRO A 58 -5.45 -1.65 2.54
CA PRO A 58 -5.59 -3.06 2.84
C PRO A 58 -4.23 -3.81 2.76
N LEU A 59 -4.21 -5.04 3.26
CA LEU A 59 -2.97 -5.82 3.41
C LEU A 59 -2.26 -6.08 2.06
N GLU A 60 -3.02 -6.42 1.02
CA GLU A 60 -2.49 -6.78 -0.30
C GLU A 60 -1.74 -5.61 -0.95
N GLU A 61 -2.26 -4.39 -0.85
CA GLU A 61 -1.65 -3.17 -1.36
C GLU A 61 -0.38 -2.83 -0.60
N ARG A 62 -0.40 -2.99 0.73
CA ARG A 62 0.79 -2.77 1.55
C ARG A 62 1.88 -3.75 1.17
N GLN A 63 1.55 -5.03 0.98
CA GLN A 63 2.50 -6.04 0.53
C GLN A 63 3.05 -5.74 -0.86
N ALA A 64 2.20 -5.35 -1.81
CA ALA A 64 2.64 -4.94 -3.15
C ALA A 64 3.59 -3.73 -3.10
N LEU A 65 3.28 -2.74 -2.27
CA LEU A 65 4.10 -1.54 -2.09
C LEU A 65 5.46 -1.87 -1.45
N VAL A 66 5.47 -2.72 -0.41
CA VAL A 66 6.69 -3.21 0.23
C VAL A 66 7.54 -4.00 -0.77
N GLY A 67 6.93 -4.93 -1.52
CA GLY A 67 7.62 -5.71 -2.54
C GLY A 67 8.25 -4.85 -3.64
N LEU A 68 7.58 -3.77 -4.02
CA LEU A 68 8.12 -2.80 -4.97
C LEU A 68 9.28 -2.00 -4.37
N LEU A 69 9.17 -1.58 -3.11
CA LEU A 69 10.23 -0.84 -2.40
C LEU A 69 11.48 -1.69 -2.15
N THR A 70 11.33 -2.98 -1.85
CA THR A 70 12.46 -3.92 -1.67
C THR A 70 13.17 -4.20 -2.98
N ALA A 71 12.44 -4.22 -4.11
CA ALA A 71 13.00 -4.31 -5.45
C ALA A 71 13.65 -2.99 -5.96
N GLY A 72 13.81 -1.99 -5.09
CA GLY A 72 14.43 -0.70 -5.46
C GLY A 72 13.46 0.30 -6.09
N GLY A 73 12.16 0.03 -6.06
CA GLY A 73 11.10 0.95 -6.50
C GLY A 73 10.69 0.80 -7.95
N SER A 74 11.20 -0.18 -8.71
CA SER A 74 10.80 -0.42 -10.11
C SER A 74 10.90 -1.89 -10.47
N VAL A 75 9.86 -2.46 -11.07
CA VAL A 75 9.85 -3.83 -11.58
C VAL A 75 8.96 -3.96 -12.83
N PRO A 76 9.24 -4.92 -13.71
CA PRO A 76 8.31 -5.31 -14.77
C PRO A 76 6.95 -5.74 -14.22
N LEU A 77 5.85 -5.20 -14.80
CA LEU A 77 4.46 -5.48 -14.40
C LEU A 77 4.16 -6.98 -14.34
N ARG A 78 4.72 -7.77 -15.26
CA ARG A 78 4.53 -9.23 -15.34
C ARG A 78 4.91 -9.98 -14.05
N TYR A 79 5.78 -9.42 -13.21
CA TYR A 79 6.18 -10.06 -11.95
C TYR A 79 5.17 -9.82 -10.82
N LEU A 80 4.44 -8.70 -10.85
CA LEU A 80 3.44 -8.35 -9.83
C LEU A 80 2.04 -8.82 -10.21
N GLN A 81 1.74 -8.88 -11.51
CA GLN A 81 0.41 -9.18 -12.03
C GLN A 81 -0.22 -10.48 -11.53
N PRO A 82 0.52 -11.61 -11.38
CA PRO A 82 -0.06 -12.86 -10.87
C PRO A 82 -0.56 -12.77 -9.43
N PHE A 83 0.02 -11.87 -8.63
CA PHE A 83 -0.26 -11.76 -7.19
C PHE A 83 -1.23 -10.63 -6.87
N TYR A 84 -1.12 -9.52 -7.59
CA TYR A 84 -1.78 -8.25 -7.26
C TYR A 84 -2.71 -7.75 -8.38
N GLY A 85 -2.97 -8.59 -9.39
CA GLY A 85 -3.84 -8.33 -10.52
C GLY A 85 -3.23 -7.44 -11.60
N SER A 86 -3.96 -7.29 -12.71
CA SER A 86 -3.52 -6.50 -13.86
C SER A 86 -3.88 -5.02 -13.72
N LEU A 87 -3.22 -4.18 -14.53
CA LEU A 87 -3.56 -2.77 -14.68
C LEU A 87 -4.45 -2.57 -15.92
N ARG A 88 -5.74 -2.28 -15.73
CA ARG A 88 -6.61 -1.95 -16.87
C ARG A 88 -6.24 -0.59 -17.49
N PRO A 89 -6.50 -0.41 -18.79
CA PRO A 89 -6.47 0.90 -19.40
C PRO A 89 -7.46 1.84 -18.69
N PHE A 90 -7.01 3.06 -18.34
CA PHE A 90 -7.81 4.03 -17.58
C PHE A 90 -9.15 4.43 -18.25
N ARG A 91 -9.32 4.16 -19.55
CA ARG A 91 -10.58 4.37 -20.28
C ARG A 91 -11.76 3.60 -19.65
N GLN A 92 -11.48 2.53 -18.92
CA GLN A 92 -12.48 1.64 -18.32
C GLN A 92 -12.85 2.01 -16.88
N LEU A 93 -12.23 3.02 -16.26
CA LEU A 93 -12.65 3.48 -14.93
C LEU A 93 -13.80 4.49 -15.08
N PRO A 94 -14.98 4.24 -14.46
CA PRO A 94 -16.09 5.19 -14.40
C PRO A 94 -15.67 6.60 -13.95
N ALA A 95 -16.16 7.62 -14.63
CA ALA A 95 -15.91 9.03 -14.31
C ALA A 95 -16.52 9.49 -12.96
N HIS A 96 -17.43 8.68 -12.40
CA HIS A 96 -18.25 9.00 -11.22
C HIS A 96 -17.81 8.32 -9.93
N TYR A 97 -16.58 7.79 -9.86
CA TYR A 97 -16.10 7.25 -8.59
C TYR A 97 -16.09 8.33 -7.50
N PRO A 98 -16.75 8.07 -6.36
CA PRO A 98 -16.71 8.99 -5.22
C PRO A 98 -15.26 9.16 -4.71
N ALA A 99 -14.96 10.37 -4.25
CA ALA A 99 -13.67 10.69 -3.65
C ALA A 99 -13.47 9.86 -2.37
N ARG A 100 -12.22 9.46 -2.08
CA ARG A 100 -11.83 8.70 -0.87
C ARG A 100 -12.51 7.34 -0.67
N THR A 101 -13.20 6.81 -1.68
CA THR A 101 -13.79 5.48 -1.63
C THR A 101 -13.13 4.63 -2.70
N ILE A 102 -12.27 3.71 -2.26
CA ILE A 102 -11.90 2.55 -3.07
C ILE A 102 -13.21 1.79 -3.28
N PRO A 103 -13.68 1.61 -4.52
CA PRO A 103 -14.95 0.95 -4.75
C PRO A 103 -14.85 -0.50 -4.28
N ALA A 104 -15.55 -0.82 -3.19
CA ALA A 104 -16.06 -2.16 -2.99
C ALA A 104 -16.97 -2.46 -4.19
N ALA A 105 -16.77 -3.60 -4.84
CA ALA A 105 -17.40 -3.98 -6.09
C ALA A 105 -18.94 -3.93 -6.04
N THR A 106 -19.61 -2.83 -6.39
CA THR A 106 -21.11 -2.85 -6.39
C THR A 106 -21.82 -1.85 -7.30
N ALA A 107 -21.15 -1.14 -8.20
CA ALA A 107 -21.86 -0.33 -9.21
C ALA A 107 -21.69 -0.94 -10.62
N ALA A 108 -22.73 -1.63 -11.08
CA ALA A 108 -22.95 -2.02 -12.49
C ALA A 108 -21.97 -3.03 -13.13
N GLY A 109 -21.76 -4.21 -12.52
CA GLY A 109 -21.07 -5.34 -13.19
C GLY A 109 -19.59 -5.11 -13.52
N ILE A 110 -19.00 -4.02 -13.02
CA ILE A 110 -17.58 -3.71 -13.19
C ILE A 110 -16.79 -4.45 -12.11
N PRO A 111 -15.79 -5.28 -12.46
CA PRO A 111 -14.99 -5.98 -11.47
C PRO A 111 -14.20 -4.97 -10.62
N PRO A 112 -13.98 -5.26 -9.33
CA PRO A 112 -13.27 -4.37 -8.41
C PRO A 112 -11.89 -3.99 -8.95
N LEU A 113 -11.37 -2.86 -8.49
CA LEU A 113 -9.99 -2.47 -8.78
C LEU A 113 -9.04 -3.51 -8.17
N SER A 114 -8.04 -3.96 -8.94
CA SER A 114 -6.96 -4.78 -8.40
C SER A 114 -6.11 -3.97 -7.41
N PRO A 115 -5.36 -4.61 -6.49
CA PRO A 115 -4.43 -3.92 -5.60
C PRO A 115 -3.50 -2.93 -6.33
N LEU A 116 -2.95 -3.32 -7.49
CA LEU A 116 -2.11 -2.42 -8.29
C LEU A 116 -2.90 -1.22 -8.85
N GLU A 117 -4.14 -1.43 -9.28
CA GLU A 117 -4.99 -0.33 -9.75
C GLU A 117 -5.33 0.65 -8.62
N ARG A 118 -5.53 0.15 -7.40
CA ARG A 118 -5.79 0.97 -6.21
C ARG A 118 -4.56 1.79 -5.81
N LEU A 119 -3.37 1.19 -5.78
CA LEU A 119 -2.12 1.93 -5.56
C LEU A 119 -1.89 3.02 -6.61
N ARG A 120 -2.20 2.71 -7.88
CA ARG A 120 -2.10 3.68 -8.98
C ARG A 120 -3.14 4.79 -8.89
N ALA A 121 -4.37 4.46 -8.45
CA ALA A 121 -5.44 5.43 -8.17
C ALA A 121 -5.05 6.44 -7.10
N LEU A 122 -4.26 6.00 -6.12
CA LEU A 122 -3.73 6.85 -5.06
C LEU A 122 -2.49 7.64 -5.52
N GLY A 123 -1.96 7.41 -6.73
CA GLY A 123 -0.73 8.07 -7.20
C GLY A 123 0.53 7.61 -6.46
N LEU A 124 0.49 6.43 -5.83
CA LEU A 124 1.65 5.83 -5.15
C LEU A 124 2.57 5.10 -6.13
N ILE A 125 2.00 4.55 -7.20
CA ILE A 125 2.74 3.86 -8.26
C ILE A 125 2.32 4.37 -9.64
N PHE A 126 3.23 4.24 -10.60
CA PHE A 126 3.05 4.64 -11.99
C PHE A 126 3.43 3.48 -12.92
N HIS A 127 2.93 3.53 -14.15
CA HIS A 127 3.18 2.51 -15.16
C HIS A 127 3.76 3.16 -16.42
N HIS A 128 4.97 2.77 -16.78
CA HIS A 128 5.61 3.13 -18.03
C HIS A 128 5.22 2.12 -19.12
N ARG A 129 4.27 2.48 -19.99
CA ARG A 129 3.74 1.58 -21.02
C ARG A 129 4.78 1.05 -22.01
N PRO A 130 5.76 1.83 -22.50
CA PRO A 130 6.77 1.32 -23.43
C PRO A 130 7.59 0.16 -22.86
N THR A 131 7.96 0.21 -21.58
CA THR A 131 8.76 -0.83 -20.93
C THR A 131 7.94 -1.85 -20.13
N GLN A 132 6.63 -1.62 -19.99
CA GLN A 132 5.72 -2.39 -19.12
C GLN A 132 6.21 -2.44 -17.67
N GLU A 133 6.84 -1.37 -17.20
CA GLU A 133 7.36 -1.28 -15.83
C GLU A 133 6.37 -0.56 -14.92
N ILE A 134 6.18 -1.12 -13.73
CA ILE A 134 5.58 -0.42 -12.60
C ILE A 134 6.70 0.15 -11.74
N PHE A 135 6.56 1.41 -11.34
CA PHE A 135 7.56 2.07 -10.51
C PHE A 135 6.94 3.04 -9.50
N ILE A 136 7.68 3.28 -8.42
CA ILE A 136 7.48 4.34 -7.44
C ILE A 136 8.38 5.50 -7.86
N PRO A 137 7.86 6.73 -7.97
CA PRO A 137 8.69 7.89 -8.25
C PRO A 137 9.76 8.05 -7.17
N THR A 138 10.97 8.41 -7.56
CA THR A 138 12.13 8.46 -6.64
C THR A 138 11.88 9.29 -5.39
N ASP A 139 11.17 10.40 -5.55
CA ASP A 139 10.92 11.37 -4.48
C ASP A 139 9.96 10.81 -3.42
N LEU A 140 9.15 9.80 -3.78
CA LEU A 140 8.25 9.12 -2.86
C LEU A 140 8.92 7.94 -2.14
N ILE A 141 10.05 7.43 -2.62
CA ILE A 141 10.70 6.26 -2.00
C ILE A 141 11.13 6.52 -0.55
N PRO A 142 11.87 7.62 -0.22
CA PRO A 142 12.27 7.88 1.16
C PRO A 142 11.11 8.03 2.15
N PRO A 143 10.07 8.87 1.89
CA PRO A 143 8.98 9.03 2.85
C PRO A 143 8.17 7.74 3.02
N LEU A 144 7.93 6.99 1.94
CA LEU A 144 7.21 5.72 2.01
C LEU A 144 7.95 4.68 2.87
N ARG A 145 9.28 4.57 2.71
CA ARG A 145 10.10 3.66 3.52
C ARG A 145 10.05 4.03 5.00
N ASN A 146 10.18 5.32 5.31
CA ASN A 146 10.19 5.79 6.69
C ASN A 146 8.86 5.51 7.40
N ILE A 147 7.73 5.76 6.74
CA ILE A 147 6.40 5.54 7.31
C ILE A 147 6.14 4.05 7.51
N LEU A 148 6.45 3.21 6.51
CA LEU A 148 6.22 1.76 6.60
C LEU A 148 7.13 1.08 7.63
N ALA A 149 8.36 1.56 7.81
CA ALA A 149 9.26 1.07 8.86
C ALA A 149 8.71 1.37 10.26
N LYS A 150 8.25 2.62 10.50
CA LYS A 150 7.62 3.00 11.77
C LYS A 150 6.39 2.15 12.08
N ALA A 151 5.53 1.93 11.09
CA ALA A 151 4.34 1.10 11.25
C ALA A 151 4.69 -0.35 11.63
N GLY A 152 5.73 -0.93 11.02
CA GLY A 152 6.22 -2.26 11.35
C GLY A 152 6.79 -2.38 12.77
N GLU A 153 7.52 -1.37 13.24
CA GLU A 153 8.04 -1.32 14.61
C GLU A 153 6.91 -1.23 15.65
N GLU A 154 5.89 -0.42 15.37
CA GLU A 154 4.73 -0.26 16.27
C GLU A 154 3.93 -1.57 16.39
N GLU A 155 3.74 -2.27 15.28
CA GLU A 155 3.09 -3.58 15.28
C GLU A 155 3.91 -4.65 16.01
N ALA A 156 5.24 -4.65 15.84
CA ALA A 156 6.14 -5.54 16.57
C ALA A 156 6.12 -5.28 18.09
N ARG A 157 6.09 -4.00 18.51
CA ARG A 157 5.95 -3.61 19.92
C ARG A 157 4.61 -4.04 20.52
N ALA A 158 3.52 -3.92 19.77
CA ALA A 158 2.20 -4.38 20.20
C ALA A 158 2.16 -5.90 20.42
N ARG A 159 2.78 -6.68 19.52
CA ARG A 159 2.88 -8.14 19.63
C ARG A 159 3.78 -8.57 20.80
N GLY A 160 4.91 -7.90 21.02
CA GLY A 160 5.81 -8.20 22.15
C GLY A 160 5.21 -7.97 23.54
N ARG A 161 4.23 -7.04 23.68
CA ARG A 161 3.49 -6.84 24.94
C ARG A 161 2.42 -7.90 25.20
N GLY A 162 1.88 -8.53 24.16
CA GLY A 162 0.87 -9.59 24.28
C GLY A 162 1.43 -10.90 24.86
N ASP A 163 2.64 -11.29 24.44
CA ASP A 163 3.26 -12.54 24.90
C ASP A 163 3.81 -12.47 26.33
N ALA A 164 4.22 -11.30 26.80
CA ALA A 164 4.61 -11.10 28.19
C ALA A 164 3.43 -11.26 29.17
N LYS A 165 2.19 -10.95 28.74
CA LYS A 165 0.98 -11.08 29.58
C LYS A 165 0.43 -12.50 29.61
N LYS A 166 0.64 -13.30 28.55
CA LYS A 166 0.16 -14.68 28.45
C LYS A 166 0.99 -15.69 29.27
N ARG A 167 2.24 -15.36 29.63
CA ARG A 167 3.09 -16.18 30.50
C ARG A 167 2.83 -16.01 32.01
N ARG A 168 1.97 -15.06 32.43
CA ARG A 168 1.67 -14.81 33.86
C ARG A 168 0.40 -15.51 34.37
N GLY A 169 -0.28 -16.30 33.54
CA GLY A 169 -1.54 -16.96 33.86
C GLY A 169 -1.54 -18.47 33.61
N LYS A 170 -0.51 -19.19 34.05
CA LYS A 170 -0.56 -20.66 34.17
C LYS A 170 0.43 -21.17 35.22
N MET A 171 0.23 -20.76 36.47
CA MET A 171 0.72 -21.48 37.64
C MET A 171 -0.50 -22.03 38.38
N THR A 172 -1.07 -23.12 37.87
CA THR A 172 -1.93 -23.99 38.67
C THR A 172 -1.14 -25.26 38.93
N ASN A 173 -0.81 -25.44 40.21
CA ASN A 173 -0.11 -26.58 40.79
C ASN A 173 -0.65 -27.91 40.24
N SER A 174 0.23 -28.70 39.63
CA SER A 174 0.06 -30.16 39.55
C SER A 174 1.13 -30.79 40.44
N PRO A 175 0.75 -31.67 41.38
CA PRO A 175 1.71 -32.29 42.28
C PRO A 175 2.56 -33.33 41.54
N LEU A 176 3.84 -33.34 41.88
CA LEU A 176 4.86 -34.30 41.44
C LEU A 176 4.44 -35.75 41.73
N PRO A 177 4.73 -36.71 40.84
CA PRO A 177 4.72 -38.11 41.23
C PRO A 177 5.95 -38.43 42.11
N PRO A 178 5.81 -39.26 43.16
CA PRO A 178 6.94 -39.64 43.99
C PRO A 178 7.86 -40.63 43.25
N CYS A 179 9.15 -40.30 43.25
CA CYS A 179 10.24 -41.23 42.98
C CYS A 179 10.12 -42.45 43.90
N SER A 180 10.10 -43.65 43.34
CA SER A 180 10.41 -44.88 44.07
C SER A 180 11.62 -45.55 43.44
N LEU A 181 12.62 -45.79 44.27
CA LEU A 181 13.92 -46.36 43.97
C LEU A 181 13.87 -47.91 44.04
N ALA A 182 14.38 -48.54 42.97
CA ALA A 182 15.14 -49.80 42.93
C ALA A 182 14.41 -51.14 43.28
N PRO A 183 14.99 -52.34 43.00
CA PRO A 183 16.31 -52.64 42.43
C PRO A 183 16.36 -53.69 41.30
N LEU A 184 17.56 -53.76 40.70
CA LEU A 184 18.12 -54.89 39.93
C LEU A 184 17.89 -56.25 40.61
N ARG A 185 17.51 -57.25 39.81
CA ARG A 185 17.92 -58.64 40.02
C ARG A 185 18.37 -59.26 38.69
N ILE A 186 19.48 -59.97 38.82
CA ILE A 186 20.34 -60.74 37.92
C ILE A 186 19.56 -61.49 36.83
#